data_AF-A0AAU2DJ48-F1
#
_entry.id   AF-A0AAU2DJ48-F1
#
_cell.length_a   1.000
_cell.length_b   1.000
_cell.length_c   1.000
_cell.angle_alpha   90.00
_cell.angle_beta   90.00
_cell.angle_gamma   90.00
#
_symmetry.space_group_name_H-M   'P 1'
#
loop_
_entity.id
_entity.type
_entity.pdbx_description
1 polymer ?
#
loop_
_entity_poly.entity_id
_entity_poly.type
_entity_poly.pdbx_seq_one_letter_code
_entity_poly.pdbx_strand_id
1 'polypeptide(L)'
;MRHVALDQHCLRSFGQPDRPRLDVSRRHQTIELPESNPPLAWYLCALPNPWRWSDNAHLAFEGAPGEQWEGSALVPGLYVYLENARPITGWGEHNIPENEPRRKSVRFRTCRNYQFAWWLRTERNAPDAPPEYVPPKRPGEGEQMSLM
;
A
#
# COMPACT_ATOMS: atom_id res chain seq x y z
N MET A 1 1.24 -2.60 -8.18
CA MET A 1 0.63 -3.68 -7.37
C MET A 1 0.02 -4.74 -8.27
N ARG A 2 0.27 -6.01 -7.96
CA ARG A 2 -0.23 -7.16 -8.75
C ARG A 2 -1.01 -8.16 -7.91
N HIS A 3 -0.68 -8.22 -6.63
CA HIS A 3 -1.26 -9.16 -5.66
C HIS A 3 -1.60 -8.42 -4.37
N VAL A 4 -2.34 -9.08 -3.51
CA VAL A 4 -2.64 -8.64 -2.14
C VAL A 4 -2.29 -9.71 -1.13
N ALA A 5 -1.82 -9.31 0.06
CA ALA A 5 -1.57 -10.21 1.18
C ALA A 5 -2.39 -9.71 2.38
N LEU A 6 -3.66 -10.12 2.45
CA LEU A 6 -4.64 -9.57 3.39
C LEU A 6 -4.47 -10.08 4.83
N ASP A 7 -3.51 -10.96 5.05
CA ASP A 7 -2.98 -11.33 6.35
C ASP A 7 -1.89 -10.36 6.86
N GLN A 8 -1.32 -9.55 5.97
CA GLN A 8 -0.28 -8.56 6.24
C GLN A 8 -0.82 -7.13 6.32
N HIS A 9 -0.08 -6.24 6.96
CA HIS A 9 -0.44 -4.83 7.12
C HIS A 9 0.55 -3.89 6.40
N CYS A 10 0.17 -2.62 6.22
CA CYS A 10 1.01 -1.59 5.61
C CYS A 10 1.49 -1.99 4.20
N LEU A 11 2.73 -1.69 3.85
CA LEU A 11 3.31 -2.01 2.54
C LEU A 11 3.26 -3.51 2.21
N ARG A 12 3.30 -4.38 3.23
CA ARG A 12 3.24 -5.83 3.03
C ARG A 12 1.86 -6.32 2.58
N SER A 13 0.79 -5.53 2.78
CA SER A 13 -0.54 -5.86 2.27
C SER A 13 -0.61 -5.95 0.73
N PHE A 14 0.43 -5.48 0.04
CA PHE A 14 0.58 -5.58 -1.41
C PHE A 14 1.46 -6.75 -1.87
N GLY A 15 1.79 -7.68 -0.97
CA GLY A 15 2.68 -8.81 -1.22
C GLY A 15 4.08 -8.35 -1.60
N GLN A 16 4.43 -8.52 -2.89
CA GLN A 16 5.69 -8.07 -3.48
C GLN A 16 5.42 -6.93 -4.48
N PRO A 17 5.14 -5.70 -4.01
CA PRO A 17 4.94 -4.58 -4.93
C PRO A 17 6.26 -4.18 -5.58
N ASP A 18 6.20 -3.76 -6.83
CA ASP A 18 7.29 -3.04 -7.49
C ASP A 18 7.59 -1.75 -6.70
N ARG A 19 8.88 -1.49 -6.43
CA ARG A 19 9.33 -0.35 -5.61
C ARG A 19 10.40 0.43 -6.37
N PRO A 20 10.01 1.42 -7.20
CA PRO A 20 10.99 2.32 -7.78
C PRO A 20 11.77 3.03 -6.66
N ARG A 21 13.07 3.22 -6.88
CA ARG A 21 13.93 3.91 -5.93
C ARG A 21 13.63 5.41 -6.00
N LEU A 22 13.28 6.00 -4.86
CA LEU A 22 13.10 7.44 -4.71
C LEU A 22 14.36 8.08 -4.12
N ASP A 23 14.69 9.28 -4.57
CA ASP A 23 15.73 10.11 -3.95
C ASP A 23 15.08 10.98 -2.86
N VAL A 24 15.27 10.57 -1.61
CA VAL A 24 14.68 11.24 -0.44
C VAL A 24 15.30 12.62 -0.16
N SER A 25 16.42 12.97 -0.80
CA SER A 25 17.04 14.29 -0.67
C SER A 25 16.43 15.33 -1.60
N ARG A 26 15.70 14.89 -2.63
CA ARG A 26 15.10 15.78 -3.62
C ARG A 26 13.69 16.19 -3.22
N ARG A 27 13.46 17.50 -3.28
CA ARG A 27 12.12 18.09 -3.08
C ARG A 27 11.15 17.81 -4.22
N HIS A 28 11.66 17.72 -5.45
CA HIS A 28 10.88 17.41 -6.65
C HIS A 28 11.60 16.31 -7.43
N GLN A 29 10.84 15.30 -7.88
CA GLN A 29 11.37 14.22 -8.69
C GLN A 29 10.27 13.64 -9.58
N THR A 30 10.66 13.28 -10.80
CA THR A 30 9.82 12.55 -11.76
C THR A 30 10.21 11.09 -11.72
N ILE A 31 9.21 10.21 -11.67
CA ILE A 31 9.39 8.76 -11.67
C ILE A 31 8.63 8.20 -12.87
N GLU A 32 9.38 7.62 -13.80
CA GLU A 32 8.79 6.89 -14.91
C GLU A 32 8.32 5.52 -14.43
N LEU A 33 7.06 5.21 -14.71
CA LEU A 33 6.45 3.93 -14.34
C LEU A 33 6.49 3.00 -15.56
N PRO A 34 6.80 1.70 -15.37
CA PRO A 34 6.89 0.76 -16.47
C PRO A 34 5.55 0.60 -17.19
N GLU A 35 5.57 0.81 -18.51
CA GLU A 35 4.41 0.60 -19.40
C GLU A 35 4.21 -0.86 -19.77
N SER A 36 5.28 -1.63 -19.88
CA SER A 36 5.20 -3.05 -20.22
C SER A 36 4.74 -3.87 -19.01
N ASN A 37 3.70 -4.68 -19.22
CA ASN A 37 3.05 -5.47 -18.17
C ASN A 37 2.63 -4.59 -16.97
N PRO A 38 1.72 -3.61 -17.15
CA PRO A 38 1.39 -2.67 -16.09
C PRO A 38 0.74 -3.38 -14.89
N PRO A 39 0.95 -2.89 -13.66
CA PRO A 39 0.24 -3.41 -12.50
C PRO A 39 -1.26 -3.08 -12.54
N LEU A 40 -2.04 -3.70 -11.65
CA LEU A 40 -3.46 -3.37 -11.42
C LEU A 40 -3.65 -1.91 -10.97
N ALA A 41 -2.70 -1.40 -10.18
CA ALA A 41 -2.67 -0.03 -9.70
C ALA A 41 -1.26 0.35 -9.21
N TRP A 42 -1.05 1.65 -9.07
CA TRP A 42 0.07 2.28 -8.38
C TRP A 42 -0.41 2.92 -7.07
N TYR A 43 0.51 3.03 -6.10
CA TYR A 43 0.19 3.50 -4.76
C TYR A 43 1.40 4.20 -4.16
N LEU A 44 1.18 5.45 -3.79
CA LEU A 44 2.13 6.32 -3.12
C LEU A 44 1.77 6.36 -1.64
N CYS A 45 2.77 6.16 -0.80
CA CYS A 45 2.68 6.29 0.65
C CYS A 45 3.89 7.11 1.11
N ALA A 46 3.66 8.27 1.70
CA ALA A 46 4.72 9.13 2.18
C ALA A 46 4.42 9.58 3.60
N LEU A 47 5.22 9.07 4.53
CA LEU A 47 5.17 9.44 5.93
C LEU A 47 6.14 10.60 6.18
N PRO A 48 5.66 11.79 6.56
CA PRO A 48 6.54 12.93 6.81
C PRO A 48 7.44 12.67 8.03
N ASN A 49 8.68 13.16 8.00
CA ASN A 49 9.61 13.19 9.13
C ASN A 49 9.17 14.29 10.13
N PRO A 50 8.98 14.04 11.44
CA PRO A 50 9.41 12.88 12.24
C PRO A 50 8.31 11.85 12.53
N TRP A 51 7.72 11.26 11.50
CA TRP A 51 6.81 10.12 11.55
C TRP A 51 5.42 10.41 12.15
N ARG A 52 4.84 11.56 11.83
CA ARG A 52 3.44 11.89 12.20
C ARG A 52 2.48 11.11 11.29
N TRP A 53 1.95 10.00 11.80
CA TRP A 53 1.04 9.11 11.04
C TRP A 53 -0.25 9.78 10.56
N SER A 54 -0.76 10.78 11.28
CA SER A 54 -1.92 11.59 10.86
C SER A 54 -1.67 12.35 9.57
N ASP A 55 -0.40 12.60 9.26
CA ASP A 55 0.05 13.45 8.15
C ASP A 55 0.58 12.57 6.99
N ASN A 56 0.33 11.25 7.03
CA ASN A 56 0.80 10.30 6.01
C ASN A 56 0.02 10.49 4.70
N ALA A 57 0.72 10.96 3.67
CA ALA A 57 0.17 11.14 2.35
C ALA A 57 -0.04 9.79 1.64
N HIS A 58 -1.25 9.60 1.13
CA HIS A 58 -1.64 8.41 0.40
C HIS A 58 -2.27 8.79 -0.94
N LEU A 59 -1.85 8.15 -2.02
CA LEU A 59 -2.46 8.31 -3.33
C LEU A 59 -2.43 6.98 -4.06
N ALA A 60 -3.61 6.46 -4.38
CA ALA A 60 -3.78 5.34 -5.30
C ALA A 60 -4.08 5.89 -6.70
N PHE A 61 -3.56 5.28 -7.74
CA PHE A 61 -3.79 5.71 -9.13
C PHE A 61 -3.62 4.55 -10.11
N GLU A 62 -4.19 4.70 -11.30
CA GLU A 62 -4.12 3.73 -12.39
C GLU A 62 -3.69 4.40 -13.69
N GLY A 63 -3.20 3.59 -14.64
CA GLY A 63 -2.92 4.06 -15.99
C GLY A 63 -4.21 4.49 -16.68
N ALA A 64 -4.15 5.66 -17.31
CA ALA A 64 -5.24 6.28 -18.05
C ALA A 64 -4.62 7.13 -19.18
N PRO A 65 -4.31 6.52 -20.35
CA PRO A 65 -3.63 7.22 -21.43
C PRO A 65 -4.37 8.50 -21.87
N GLY A 66 -3.63 9.61 -21.99
CA GLY A 66 -4.17 10.92 -22.33
C GLY A 66 -4.80 11.68 -21.16
N GLU A 67 -4.96 11.08 -19.98
CA GLU A 67 -5.40 11.79 -18.79
C GLU A 67 -4.22 12.45 -18.07
N GLN A 68 -4.48 13.63 -17.52
CA GLN A 68 -3.56 14.36 -16.65
C GLN A 68 -4.30 14.73 -15.37
N TRP A 69 -3.58 14.66 -14.25
CA TRP A 69 -4.12 15.07 -12.97
C TRP A 69 -3.05 15.74 -12.13
N GLU A 70 -3.43 16.78 -11.41
CA GLU A 70 -2.58 17.43 -10.42
C GLU A 70 -3.33 17.69 -9.12
N GLY A 71 -2.63 17.57 -8.00
CA GLY A 71 -3.21 17.88 -6.71
C GLY A 71 -2.38 17.37 -5.55
N SER A 72 -2.91 17.59 -4.35
CA SER A 72 -2.37 16.96 -3.16
C SER A 72 -2.78 15.49 -3.11
N ALA A 73 -1.88 14.63 -2.62
CA ALA A 73 -2.28 13.32 -2.12
C ALA A 73 -3.38 13.47 -1.05
N LEU A 74 -4.07 12.37 -0.69
CA LEU A 74 -5.22 12.40 0.24
C LEU A 74 -4.95 13.11 1.57
N VAL A 75 -3.70 13.22 1.98
CA VAL A 75 -3.27 14.05 3.10
C VAL A 75 -2.35 15.16 2.59
N PRO A 76 -2.61 16.44 2.97
CA PRO A 76 -1.80 17.58 2.55
C PRO A 76 -0.32 17.44 2.92
N GLY A 77 0.57 17.94 2.06
CA GLY A 77 2.02 17.95 2.29
C GLY A 77 2.83 17.27 1.18
N LEU A 78 2.16 16.56 0.26
CA LEU A 78 2.77 16.02 -0.95
C LEU A 78 1.90 16.38 -2.16
N TYR A 79 2.45 17.22 -3.04
CA TYR A 79 1.84 17.54 -4.33
C TYR A 79 2.33 16.56 -5.38
N VAL A 80 1.42 16.05 -6.20
CA VAL A 80 1.70 15.04 -7.22
C VAL A 80 1.09 15.50 -8.54
N TYR A 81 1.88 15.40 -9.61
CA TYR A 81 1.43 15.50 -10.99
C TYR A 81 1.46 14.10 -11.59
N LEU A 82 0.37 13.71 -12.24
CA LEU A 82 0.21 12.43 -12.94
C LEU A 82 0.00 12.71 -14.43
N GLU A 83 0.77 12.02 -15.27
CA GLU A 83 0.63 12.02 -16.73
C GLU A 83 0.32 10.60 -17.20
N ASN A 84 -0.64 10.47 -18.13
CA ASN A 84 -1.17 9.18 -18.59
C ASN A 84 -1.72 8.30 -17.44
N ALA A 85 -2.19 8.95 -16.38
CA ALA A 85 -2.67 8.31 -15.17
C ALA A 85 -3.68 9.19 -14.46
N ARG A 86 -4.54 8.54 -13.67
CA ARG A 86 -5.58 9.22 -12.88
C ARG A 86 -5.70 8.63 -11.47
N PRO A 87 -6.11 9.42 -10.48
CA PRO A 87 -6.34 8.93 -9.13
C PRO A 87 -7.47 7.89 -9.07
N ILE A 88 -7.29 6.90 -8.19
CA ILE A 88 -8.36 6.01 -7.75
C ILE A 88 -8.93 6.57 -6.45
N THR A 89 -10.24 6.82 -6.43
CA THR A 89 -10.97 7.36 -5.28
C THR A 89 -11.99 6.36 -4.75
N GLY A 90 -12.73 6.71 -3.69
CA GLY A 90 -13.81 5.86 -3.17
C GLY A 90 -13.36 4.67 -2.32
N TRP A 91 -12.07 4.59 -1.95
CA TRP A 91 -11.53 3.53 -1.09
C TRP A 91 -11.25 4.00 0.35
N GLY A 92 -11.44 3.10 1.31
CA GLY A 92 -11.29 3.38 2.73
C GLY A 92 -11.62 2.19 3.64
N GLU A 93 -11.88 2.49 4.91
CA GLU A 93 -12.21 1.46 5.92
C GLU A 93 -13.43 0.62 5.52
N HIS A 94 -14.38 1.21 4.80
CA HIS A 94 -15.59 0.52 4.32
C HIS A 94 -15.30 -0.63 3.36
N ASN A 95 -14.11 -0.69 2.75
CA ASN A 95 -13.72 -1.81 1.90
C ASN A 95 -13.30 -3.06 2.68
N ILE A 96 -12.99 -2.95 3.98
CA ILE A 96 -12.65 -4.10 4.82
C ILE A 96 -13.95 -4.83 5.18
N PRO A 97 -14.16 -6.12 4.83
CA PRO A 97 -15.40 -6.83 5.17
C PRO A 97 -15.70 -6.85 6.67
N GLU A 98 -16.98 -6.80 7.06
CA GLU A 98 -17.39 -6.82 8.47
C GLU A 98 -16.94 -8.08 9.21
N ASN A 99 -16.88 -9.19 8.49
CA ASN A 99 -16.44 -10.49 8.99
C ASN A 99 -14.92 -10.70 8.95
N GLU A 100 -14.12 -9.78 8.39
CA GLU A 100 -12.66 -9.89 8.43
C GLU A 100 -12.17 -9.76 9.89
N PRO A 101 -11.55 -10.81 10.47
CA PRO A 101 -11.16 -10.80 11.88
C PRO A 101 -10.27 -9.61 12.26
N ARG A 102 -9.39 -9.18 11.34
CA ARG A 102 -8.47 -8.07 11.55
C ARG A 102 -9.15 -6.70 11.53
N ARG A 103 -10.41 -6.59 11.07
CA ARG A 103 -11.18 -5.34 11.13
C ARG A 103 -11.32 -4.80 12.56
N LYS A 104 -11.32 -5.66 13.57
CA LYS A 104 -11.36 -5.27 15.00
C LYS A 104 -10.02 -4.71 15.50
N SER A 105 -8.92 -5.00 14.81
CA SER A 105 -7.60 -4.46 15.14
C SER A 105 -7.44 -3.06 14.59
N VAL A 106 -7.24 -2.07 15.47
CA VAL A 106 -7.02 -0.67 15.06
C VAL A 106 -5.89 -0.56 14.03
N ARG A 107 -4.78 -1.30 14.25
CA ARG A 107 -3.62 -1.35 13.34
C ARG A 107 -4.00 -1.68 11.90
N PHE A 108 -4.90 -2.63 11.70
CA PHE A 108 -5.35 -3.03 10.36
C PHE A 108 -6.45 -2.11 9.86
N ARG A 109 -7.45 -1.85 10.71
CA ARG A 109 -8.61 -1.01 10.39
C ARG A 109 -8.21 0.37 9.88
N THR A 110 -7.24 1.05 10.49
CA THR A 110 -6.83 2.40 10.11
C THR A 110 -5.70 2.43 9.07
N CYS A 111 -5.16 1.29 8.66
CA CYS A 111 -4.06 1.24 7.72
C CYS A 111 -4.56 1.51 6.29
N ARG A 112 -4.25 2.68 5.72
CA ARG A 112 -4.68 3.04 4.36
C ARG A 112 -4.20 2.05 3.29
N ASN A 113 -3.00 1.50 3.43
CA ASN A 113 -2.52 0.47 2.49
C ASN A 113 -3.37 -0.81 2.58
N TYR A 114 -3.78 -1.19 3.79
CA TYR A 114 -4.64 -2.36 4.01
C TYR A 114 -6.05 -2.13 3.48
N GLN A 115 -6.61 -0.93 3.73
CA GLN A 115 -7.89 -0.50 3.16
C GLN A 115 -7.86 -0.54 1.62
N PHE A 116 -6.78 -0.04 1.01
CA PHE A 116 -6.62 -0.09 -0.44
C PHE A 116 -6.38 -1.51 -0.97
N ALA A 117 -5.66 -2.36 -0.24
CA ALA A 117 -5.51 -3.77 -0.59
C ALA A 117 -6.86 -4.51 -0.62
N TRP A 118 -7.75 -4.22 0.35
CA TRP A 118 -9.12 -4.72 0.31
C TRP A 118 -9.91 -4.19 -0.88
N TRP A 119 -9.79 -2.89 -1.21
CA TRP A 119 -10.41 -2.33 -2.42
C TRP A 119 -9.89 -3.04 -3.69
N LEU A 120 -8.58 -3.29 -3.80
CA LEU A 120 -8.01 -4.04 -4.92
C LEU A 120 -8.58 -5.46 -5.00
N ARG A 121 -8.78 -6.12 -3.86
CA ARG A 121 -9.39 -7.43 -3.80
C ARG A 121 -10.83 -7.42 -4.29
N THR A 122 -11.67 -6.49 -3.79
CA THR A 122 -13.11 -6.49 -4.07
C THR A 122 -13.47 -5.89 -5.42
N GLU A 123 -12.81 -4.79 -5.82
CA GLU A 123 -13.17 -4.03 -7.02
C GLU A 123 -12.35 -4.43 -8.26
N ARG A 124 -11.14 -4.97 -8.05
CA ARG A 124 -10.20 -5.31 -9.14
C ARG A 124 -9.87 -6.80 -9.20
N ASN A 125 -10.51 -7.63 -8.37
CA ASN A 125 -10.24 -9.07 -8.28
C ASN A 125 -8.74 -9.38 -8.13
N ALA A 126 -8.01 -8.55 -7.36
CA ALA A 126 -6.58 -8.75 -7.18
C ALA A 126 -6.32 -10.15 -6.60
N PRO A 127 -5.41 -10.93 -7.22
CA PRO A 127 -5.07 -12.26 -6.73
C PRO A 127 -4.34 -12.16 -5.39
N ASP A 128 -4.46 -13.21 -4.59
CA ASP A 128 -3.68 -13.32 -3.36
C ASP A 128 -2.20 -13.50 -3.72
N ALA A 129 -1.32 -12.89 -2.94
CA ALA A 129 0.10 -13.08 -3.10
C ALA A 129 0.44 -14.55 -2.78
N PRO A 130 1.40 -15.16 -3.49
CA PRO A 130 1.94 -16.43 -3.05
C PRO A 130 2.46 -16.26 -1.61
N PRO A 131 2.34 -17.30 -0.76
CA PRO A 131 2.80 -17.22 0.62
C PRO A 131 4.25 -16.72 0.65
N GLU A 132 4.49 -15.67 1.43
CA GLU A 132 5.83 -15.11 1.60
C GLU A 132 6.75 -16.23 2.12
N TYR A 133 7.97 -16.34 1.57
CA TYR A 133 8.95 -17.30 2.08
C TYR A 133 9.14 -17.06 3.58
N VAL A 134 8.65 -17.99 4.39
CA VAL A 134 8.96 -18.04 5.82
C VAL A 134 10.30 -18.76 5.93
N PRO A 135 11.40 -18.07 6.32
CA PRO A 135 12.63 -18.77 6.59
C PRO A 135 12.34 -19.87 7.63
N PRO A 136 12.82 -21.10 7.45
CA PRO A 136 12.59 -22.15 8.43
C PRO A 136 13.06 -21.67 9.80
N LYS A 137 12.20 -21.81 10.82
CA LYS A 137 12.61 -21.55 12.20
C LYS A 137 13.86 -22.37 12.47
N ARG A 138 14.97 -21.72 12.84
CA ARG A 138 16.14 -22.44 13.35
C ARG A 138 15.68 -23.22 14.59
N PRO A 139 16.01 -24.51 14.73
CA PRO A 139 15.76 -25.22 15.98
C PRO A 139 16.46 -24.45 17.12
N GLY A 140 15.70 -23.94 18.09
CA GLY A 140 16.26 -23.29 19.29
C GLY A 140 15.80 -21.85 19.59
N GLU A 141 15.12 -21.13 18.67
CA GLU A 141 14.54 -19.82 18.98
C GLU A 141 13.04 -19.95 19.30
N GLY A 142 12.71 -20.22 20.57
CA GLY A 142 11.31 -20.33 20.99
C GLY A 142 10.99 -20.75 22.42
N GLU A 143 11.95 -21.11 23.27
CA GLU A 143 11.66 -21.34 24.70
C GLU A 143 12.05 -20.11 25.52
N GLN A 144 11.12 -19.16 25.63
CA GLN A 144 11.09 -18.32 26.83
C GLN A 144 10.64 -19.20 27.99
N MET A 145 11.58 -19.53 28.86
CA MET A 145 11.34 -20.13 30.16
C MET A 145 10.28 -19.32 30.91
N SER A 146 9.11 -19.91 31.11
CA SER A 146 8.14 -19.45 32.10
C SER A 146 8.70 -19.77 33.47
N LEU A 147 9.30 -18.78 34.13
CA LEU A 147 9.61 -18.86 35.56
C LEU A 147 8.28 -18.75 36.34
N MET A 148 7.82 -19.90 36.84
CA MET A 148 7.07 -19.99 38.09
C MET A 148 7.98 -20.62 39.14
#